data_AF-A0A3C1QXK9-F1
#
_entry.id   AF-A0A3C1QXK9-F1
#
_cell.length_a   1.000
_cell.length_b   1.000
_cell.length_c   1.000
_cell.angle_alpha   90.00
_cell.angle_beta   90.00
_cell.angle_gamma   90.00
#
_symmetry.space_group_name_H-M   'P 1'
#
loop_
_entity.id
_entity.type
_entity.pdbx_description
1 polymer ?
#
loop_
_entity_poly.entity_id
_entity_poly.type
_entity_poly.pdbx_seq_one_letter_code
_entity_poly.pdbx_strand_id
1 'polypeptide(L)'
;MSDLPCCPTDSANDDPPQDAPRGGIGFFERYLTLWVALCIVAGIALGKVAPGLAATFDRMAIYAGDAPVVSIPIAVCLFFMMYPIMVKIDFAQVVRSGRSFGPVGLTLLINWAVKPFTMVAIAGFFLGSLLLGLIGPDATDLVKAPLGVDLDVGATYGSGKVVMVDGVKLLEVPLWRSYLAGCILLGIAPCTAMVLVWGDLAKGNAGHTLVMVAVNSLTMLVLYGVLGGYLLGVGQLPVPWQALLLSIAVYVALPLVAGYVSRRGLIAWKGEAWFRETFLHRLTPITIAALLLTLVLLFSFKGETIVGNPLVILWIAIPLTIQTILIFALGYALAKLFGFTYESAAPTAMIGASNHFEVAIATATMLYGLGSGAALATVVGVLIEVPLMLALVRFCVATRGWFAQTPSDLPHLAEAPKS
;
A
#
# COMPACT_ATOMS: atom_id res chain seq x y z
N MET A 1 -24.90 25.24 -66.32
CA MET A 1 -25.64 25.25 -65.05
C MET A 1 -24.70 24.66 -64.01
N SER A 2 -24.21 25.53 -63.12
CA SER A 2 -23.49 25.27 -61.86
C SER A 2 -22.22 24.39 -61.87
N ASP A 3 -21.09 25.08 -61.76
CA ASP A 3 -19.91 24.68 -60.99
C ASP A 3 -20.26 24.07 -59.63
N LEU A 4 -19.52 23.05 -59.19
CA LEU A 4 -19.09 22.87 -57.79
C LEU A 4 -17.82 21.98 -57.74
N PRO A 5 -16.82 22.30 -56.88
CA PRO A 5 -15.48 21.74 -56.93
C PRO A 5 -15.31 20.46 -56.10
N CYS A 6 -14.20 19.76 -56.38
CA CYS A 6 -13.69 18.59 -55.68
C CYS A 6 -13.77 18.71 -54.15
N CYS A 7 -14.37 17.72 -53.49
CA CYS A 7 -14.22 17.50 -52.06
C CYS A 7 -12.80 16.99 -51.79
N PRO A 8 -12.02 17.56 -50.85
CA PRO A 8 -10.77 16.97 -50.43
C PRO A 8 -11.08 15.72 -49.60
N THR A 9 -10.44 14.60 -49.95
CA THR A 9 -10.37 13.42 -49.09
C THR A 9 -9.55 13.79 -47.86
N ASP A 10 -10.23 14.13 -46.75
CA ASP A 10 -9.63 14.13 -45.42
C ASP A 10 -9.30 12.67 -45.06
N SER A 11 -8.12 12.21 -45.48
CA SER A 11 -7.45 11.10 -44.82
C SER A 11 -6.90 11.63 -43.50
N ALA A 12 -7.77 11.73 -42.50
CA ALA A 12 -7.34 11.85 -41.12
C ALA A 12 -6.54 10.57 -40.80
N ASN A 13 -5.21 10.68 -40.86
CA ASN A 13 -4.31 9.76 -40.19
C ASN A 13 -4.68 9.78 -38.71
N ASP A 14 -5.53 8.84 -38.28
CA ASP A 14 -5.60 8.40 -36.90
C ASP A 14 -4.33 7.58 -36.60
N ASP A 15 -3.19 8.27 -36.58
CA ASP A 15 -2.04 7.77 -35.85
C ASP A 15 -2.46 7.65 -34.38
N PRO A 16 -2.35 6.46 -33.75
CA PRO A 16 -2.61 6.34 -32.33
C PRO A 16 -1.68 7.31 -31.59
N PRO A 17 -2.11 7.94 -30.48
CA PRO A 17 -1.29 8.93 -29.78
C PRO A 17 0.06 8.33 -29.37
N GLN A 18 1.07 8.64 -30.18
CA GLN A 18 2.48 8.31 -29.96
C GLN A 18 3.00 9.29 -28.90
N ASP A 19 2.74 9.03 -27.62
CA ASP A 19 3.45 9.67 -26.50
C ASP A 19 3.13 9.00 -25.14
N ALA A 20 3.14 7.68 -25.10
CA ALA A 20 3.43 6.98 -23.83
C ALA A 20 4.95 6.84 -23.75
N PRO A 21 5.64 7.47 -22.78
CA PRO A 21 7.06 7.27 -22.62
C PRO A 21 7.28 5.77 -22.40
N ARG A 22 8.00 5.12 -23.32
CA ARG A 22 8.55 3.77 -23.11
C ARG A 22 9.69 3.90 -22.08
N GLY A 23 9.31 4.19 -20.84
CA GLY A 23 10.23 4.24 -19.71
C GLY A 23 10.71 2.84 -19.41
N GLY A 24 11.95 2.52 -19.80
CA GLY A 24 12.61 1.32 -19.29
C GLY A 24 12.67 1.37 -17.76
N ILE A 25 12.59 0.21 -17.11
CA ILE A 25 12.75 0.07 -15.66
C ILE A 25 14.06 0.74 -15.27
N GLY A 26 13.99 1.78 -14.45
CA GLY A 26 15.14 2.50 -13.97
C GLY A 26 16.06 1.60 -13.14
N PHE A 27 17.28 2.08 -12.91
CA PHE A 27 18.28 1.33 -12.14
C PHE A 27 17.77 0.99 -10.74
N PHE A 28 17.08 1.92 -10.08
CA PHE A 28 16.56 1.72 -8.73
C PHE A 28 15.51 0.62 -8.67
N GLU A 29 14.52 0.66 -9.57
CA GLU A 29 13.42 -0.31 -9.62
C GLU A 29 13.93 -1.73 -9.91
N ARG A 30 14.96 -1.84 -10.75
CA ARG A 30 15.60 -3.12 -11.06
C ARG A 30 16.25 -3.76 -9.83
N TYR A 31 16.85 -2.97 -8.94
CA TYR A 31 17.56 -3.45 -7.76
C TYR A 31 16.77 -3.25 -6.46
N LEU A 32 15.47 -2.96 -6.54
CA LEU A 32 14.64 -2.64 -5.37
C LEU A 32 14.73 -3.71 -4.26
N THR A 33 14.65 -4.99 -4.62
CA THR A 33 14.76 -6.09 -3.64
C THR A 33 16.10 -6.07 -2.90
N LEU A 34 17.19 -5.74 -3.59
CA LEU A 34 18.52 -5.61 -2.99
C LEU A 34 18.60 -4.39 -2.06
N TRP A 35 18.04 -3.26 -2.48
CA TRP A 35 17.98 -2.05 -1.64
C TRP A 35 17.16 -2.28 -0.37
N VAL A 36 16.00 -2.94 -0.49
CA VAL A 36 15.19 -3.31 0.66
C VAL A 36 15.96 -4.26 1.59
N ALA A 37 16.63 -5.29 1.05
CA ALA A 37 17.48 -6.18 1.83
C ALA A 37 18.60 -5.43 2.57
N LEU A 38 19.25 -4.47 1.90
CA LEU A 38 20.27 -3.62 2.50
C LEU A 38 19.68 -2.75 3.62
N CYS A 39 18.51 -2.15 3.42
CA CYS A 39 17.82 -1.35 4.44
C CYS A 39 17.42 -2.18 5.66
N ILE A 40 17.00 -3.44 5.47
CA ILE A 40 16.70 -4.36 6.56
C ILE A 40 17.97 -4.63 7.38
N VAL A 41 19.06 -5.03 6.72
CA VAL A 41 20.34 -5.31 7.39
C VAL A 41 20.87 -4.07 8.10
N ALA A 42 20.86 -2.92 7.43
CA ALA A 42 21.29 -1.64 7.99
C ALA A 42 20.41 -1.21 9.17
N GLY A 43 19.09 -1.36 9.06
CA GLY A 43 18.14 -1.06 10.13
C GLY A 43 18.40 -1.94 11.36
N ILE A 44 18.44 -3.27 11.19
CA ILE A 44 18.71 -4.20 12.29
C ILE A 44 20.07 -3.91 12.94
N ALA A 45 21.11 -3.66 12.13
CA ALA A 45 22.44 -3.30 12.64
C ALA A 45 22.42 -1.98 13.42
N LEU A 46 21.74 -0.95 12.92
CA LEU A 46 21.60 0.34 13.58
C LEU A 46 20.86 0.20 14.92
N GLY A 47 19.78 -0.58 14.95
CA GLY A 47 19.03 -0.86 16.18
C GLY A 47 19.89 -1.53 17.25
N LYS A 48 20.80 -2.42 16.86
CA LYS A 48 21.72 -3.11 17.77
C LYS A 48 22.91 -2.26 18.23
N VAL A 49 23.52 -1.50 17.33
CA VAL A 49 24.77 -0.75 17.61
C VAL A 49 24.49 0.59 18.28
N ALA A 50 23.35 1.22 17.98
CA ALA A 50 22.98 2.53 18.51
C ALA A 50 21.53 2.56 19.04
N PRO A 51 21.18 1.75 20.04
CA PRO A 51 19.82 1.74 20.61
C PRO A 51 19.40 3.11 21.16
N GLY A 52 20.35 3.91 21.66
CA GLY A 52 20.10 5.28 22.11
C GLY A 52 19.68 6.24 20.99
N LEU A 53 20.13 6.02 19.74
CA LEU A 53 19.74 6.84 18.60
C LEU A 53 18.29 6.55 18.19
N ALA A 54 17.91 5.26 18.19
CA ALA A 54 16.53 4.85 18.00
C ALA A 54 15.62 5.45 19.09
N ALA A 55 16.00 5.35 20.36
CA ALA A 55 15.25 5.96 21.46
C ALA A 55 15.13 7.49 21.32
N THR A 56 16.14 8.16 20.75
CA THR A 56 16.09 9.62 20.49
C THR A 56 15.09 9.97 19.40
N PHE A 57 15.00 9.18 18.33
CA PHE A 57 14.00 9.36 17.28
C PHE A 57 12.57 9.09 17.76
N ASP A 58 12.39 8.14 18.69
CA ASP A 58 11.10 7.89 19.35
C ASP A 58 10.68 9.04 20.26
N ARG A 59 11.63 9.65 20.99
CA ARG A 59 11.39 10.86 21.81
C ARG A 59 11.00 12.09 20.98
N MET A 60 11.41 12.15 19.71
CA MET A 60 10.95 13.19 18.77
C MET A 60 9.55 12.87 18.25
N ALA A 61 8.58 12.81 19.16
CA ALA A 61 7.18 12.58 18.86
C ALA A 61 6.34 13.84 19.09
N ILE A 62 5.28 13.98 18.31
CA ILE A 62 4.19 14.90 18.61
C ILE A 62 3.33 14.23 19.67
N TYR A 63 3.16 14.92 20.80
CA TYR A 63 2.33 14.48 21.91
C TYR A 63 0.91 15.06 21.75
N ALA A 64 -0.11 14.28 22.09
CA ALA A 64 -1.45 14.78 22.30
C ALA A 64 -1.87 14.40 23.73
N GLY A 65 -1.87 15.39 24.62
CA GLY A 65 -1.90 15.13 26.07
C GLY A 65 -0.60 14.46 26.53
N ASP A 66 -0.71 13.46 27.39
CA ASP A 66 0.44 12.76 28.00
C ASP A 66 1.00 11.60 27.14
N ALA A 67 0.44 11.34 25.95
CA ALA A 67 0.83 10.21 25.10
C ALA A 67 1.55 10.65 23.82
N PRO A 68 2.71 10.04 23.46
CA PRO A 68 3.36 10.27 22.18
C PRO A 68 2.51 9.66 21.06
N VAL A 69 2.10 10.45 20.07
CA VAL A 69 1.17 10.01 19.01
C VAL A 69 1.93 9.72 17.73
N VAL A 70 2.72 10.68 17.24
CA VAL A 70 3.35 10.60 15.93
C VAL A 70 4.85 10.86 16.02
N SER A 71 5.69 9.91 15.62
CA SER A 71 7.13 10.16 15.47
C SER A 71 7.36 11.13 14.31
N ILE A 72 7.94 12.30 14.59
CA ILE A 72 8.17 13.37 13.60
C ILE A 72 9.05 12.86 12.45
N PRO A 73 10.19 12.18 12.68
CA PRO A 73 11.00 11.63 11.59
C PRO A 73 10.21 10.71 10.66
N ILE A 74 9.42 9.79 11.22
CA ILE A 74 8.61 8.85 10.45
C ILE A 74 7.54 9.61 9.66
N ALA A 75 6.86 10.58 10.28
CA ALA A 75 5.83 11.36 9.61
C ALA A 75 6.37 12.21 8.46
N VAL A 76 7.54 12.81 8.62
CA VAL A 76 8.22 13.56 7.55
C VAL A 76 8.58 12.62 6.40
N CYS A 77 9.14 11.45 6.69
CA CYS A 77 9.49 10.48 5.65
C CYS A 77 8.24 9.98 4.90
N LEU A 78 7.18 9.63 5.64
CA LEU A 78 5.90 9.21 5.05
C LEU A 78 5.27 10.32 4.20
N PHE A 79 5.32 11.58 4.66
CA PHE A 79 4.83 12.72 3.89
C PHE A 79 5.57 12.84 2.56
N PHE A 80 6.92 12.87 2.58
CA PHE A 80 7.74 12.98 1.37
C PHE A 80 7.69 11.74 0.48
N MET A 81 7.27 10.61 1.04
CA MET A 81 7.03 9.41 0.28
C MET A 81 5.69 9.47 -0.49
N MET A 82 4.62 9.92 0.15
CA MET A 82 3.30 9.96 -0.48
C MET A 82 3.09 11.19 -1.37
N TYR A 83 3.67 12.34 -0.99
CA TYR A 83 3.53 13.62 -1.69
C TYR A 83 3.86 13.52 -3.19
N PRO A 84 5.01 12.96 -3.63
CA PRO A 84 5.37 12.88 -5.05
C PRO A 84 4.41 12.05 -5.90
N ILE A 85 3.81 11.01 -5.33
CA ILE A 85 2.81 10.19 -6.02
C ILE A 85 1.57 11.04 -6.27
N MET A 86 1.11 11.77 -5.27
CA MET A 86 -0.08 12.63 -5.37
C MET A 86 0.13 13.78 -6.36
N VAL A 87 1.35 14.35 -6.40
CA VAL A 87 1.74 15.35 -7.41
C VAL A 87 1.70 14.77 -8.84
N LYS A 88 2.08 13.51 -9.02
CA LYS A 88 2.11 12.86 -10.34
C LYS A 88 0.70 12.53 -10.87
N ILE A 89 -0.30 12.42 -10.00
CA ILE A 89 -1.68 12.10 -10.40
C ILE A 89 -2.28 13.27 -11.19
N ASP A 90 -2.62 12.98 -12.45
CA ASP A 90 -3.43 13.88 -13.27
C ASP A 90 -4.90 13.49 -13.19
N PHE A 91 -5.65 14.16 -12.33
CA PHE A 91 -7.09 13.91 -12.14
C PHE A 91 -7.90 14.09 -13.45
N ALA A 92 -7.45 14.92 -14.39
CA ALA A 92 -8.12 15.06 -15.68
C ALA A 92 -7.95 13.81 -16.54
N GLN A 93 -6.77 13.19 -16.52
CA GLN A 93 -6.52 11.92 -17.22
C GLN A 93 -7.24 10.75 -16.56
N VAL A 94 -7.39 10.76 -15.23
CA VAL A 94 -8.18 9.74 -14.50
C VAL A 94 -9.64 9.76 -14.96
N VAL A 95 -10.26 10.94 -15.04
CA VAL A 95 -11.64 11.08 -15.52
C VAL A 95 -11.77 10.65 -16.98
N ARG A 96 -10.79 10.97 -17.83
CA ARG A 96 -10.80 10.62 -19.26
C ARG A 96 -10.54 9.12 -19.52
N SER A 97 -9.75 8.47 -18.67
CA SER A 97 -9.39 7.05 -18.76
C SER A 97 -10.41 6.12 -18.08
N GLY A 98 -11.34 6.67 -17.29
CA GLY A 98 -12.39 5.96 -16.55
C GLY A 98 -13.48 5.29 -17.39
N ARG A 99 -13.27 5.05 -18.69
CA ARG A 99 -14.24 4.35 -19.56
C ARG A 99 -14.31 2.83 -19.32
N SER A 100 -13.44 2.27 -18.48
CA SER A 100 -13.36 0.85 -18.14
C SER A 100 -13.98 0.54 -16.76
N PHE A 101 -15.30 0.79 -16.63
CA PHE A 101 -16.02 0.61 -15.36
C PHE A 101 -15.96 -0.82 -14.81
N GLY A 102 -15.90 -1.85 -15.68
CA GLY A 102 -15.86 -3.26 -15.27
C GLY A 102 -14.62 -3.61 -14.44
N PRO A 103 -13.39 -3.49 -14.99
CA PRO A 103 -12.16 -3.80 -14.27
C PRO A 103 -11.96 -2.96 -13.01
N VAL A 104 -12.29 -1.67 -13.05
CA VAL A 104 -12.25 -0.77 -11.89
C VAL A 104 -13.21 -1.23 -10.80
N GLY A 105 -14.46 -1.53 -11.16
CA GLY A 105 -15.48 -1.99 -10.22
C GLY A 105 -15.12 -3.31 -9.53
N LEU A 106 -14.61 -4.29 -10.29
CA LEU A 106 -14.13 -5.55 -9.72
C LEU A 106 -12.98 -5.32 -8.73
N THR A 107 -12.03 -4.48 -9.09
CA THR A 107 -10.88 -4.16 -8.23
C THR A 107 -11.33 -3.48 -6.92
N LEU A 108 -12.27 -2.55 -6.99
CA LEU A 108 -12.83 -1.89 -5.80
C LEU A 108 -13.60 -2.86 -4.90
N LEU A 109 -14.40 -3.75 -5.49
CA LEU A 109 -15.12 -4.79 -4.76
C LEU A 109 -14.13 -5.70 -4.02
N ILE A 110 -13.07 -6.12 -4.69
CA ILE A 110 -12.02 -6.94 -4.07
C ILE A 110 -11.34 -6.17 -2.95
N ASN A 111 -10.91 -4.93 -3.19
CA ASN A 111 -10.17 -4.11 -2.22
C ASN A 111 -10.96 -3.81 -0.95
N TRP A 112 -12.25 -3.51 -1.08
CA TRP A 112 -13.03 -2.95 0.03
C TRP A 112 -14.04 -3.94 0.62
N ALA A 113 -14.54 -4.89 -0.15
CA ALA A 113 -15.55 -5.84 0.30
C ALA A 113 -15.02 -7.26 0.55
N VAL A 114 -13.93 -7.68 -0.11
CA VAL A 114 -13.41 -9.05 0.04
C VAL A 114 -12.11 -9.09 0.84
N LYS A 115 -11.11 -8.33 0.41
CA LYS A 115 -9.75 -8.32 0.97
C LYS A 115 -9.72 -8.06 2.49
N PRO A 116 -10.46 -7.08 3.05
CA PRO A 116 -10.39 -6.81 4.48
C PRO A 116 -11.01 -7.93 5.33
N PHE A 117 -12.13 -8.49 4.88
CA PHE A 117 -12.87 -9.53 5.60
C PHE A 117 -12.16 -10.88 5.54
N THR A 118 -11.64 -11.24 4.37
CA THR A 118 -10.80 -12.43 4.22
C THR A 118 -9.50 -12.31 5.02
N MET A 119 -8.93 -11.11 5.15
CA MET A 119 -7.77 -10.87 6.02
C MET A 119 -8.10 -11.17 7.48
N VAL A 120 -9.21 -10.64 8.01
CA VAL A 120 -9.65 -10.94 9.38
C VAL A 120 -9.87 -12.44 9.57
N ALA A 121 -10.56 -13.10 8.62
CA ALA A 121 -10.86 -14.52 8.71
C ALA A 121 -9.59 -15.39 8.69
N ILE A 122 -8.68 -15.15 7.74
CA ILE A 122 -7.46 -15.94 7.58
C ILE A 122 -6.49 -15.64 8.72
N ALA A 123 -6.16 -14.37 8.97
CA ALA A 123 -5.23 -14.01 10.04
C ALA A 123 -5.78 -14.41 11.42
N GLY A 124 -7.10 -14.26 11.64
CA GLY A 124 -7.75 -14.70 12.87
C GLY A 124 -7.69 -16.21 13.07
N PHE A 125 -7.94 -17.01 12.03
CA PHE A 125 -7.81 -18.47 12.10
C PHE A 125 -6.38 -18.91 12.38
N PHE A 126 -5.40 -18.36 11.66
CA PHE A 126 -4.00 -18.75 11.84
C PHE A 126 -3.44 -18.27 13.17
N LEU A 127 -3.58 -16.98 13.51
CA LEU A 127 -2.96 -16.40 14.70
C LEU A 127 -3.75 -16.70 15.98
N GLY A 128 -5.08 -16.72 15.89
CA GLY A 128 -5.97 -16.93 17.04
C GLY A 128 -6.34 -18.37 17.33
N SER A 129 -6.11 -19.31 16.39
CA SER A 129 -6.45 -20.72 16.59
C SER A 129 -5.28 -21.65 16.28
N LEU A 130 -4.82 -21.71 15.02
CA LEU A 130 -3.87 -22.74 14.57
C LEU A 130 -2.47 -22.57 15.16
N LEU A 131 -1.98 -21.33 15.21
CA LEU A 131 -0.66 -20.97 15.70
C LEU A 131 -0.70 -20.41 17.13
N LEU A 132 -1.88 -20.34 17.76
CA LEU A 132 -2.03 -19.77 19.10
C LEU A 132 -1.13 -20.48 20.13
N GLY A 133 -1.07 -21.81 20.07
CA GLY A 133 -0.18 -22.60 20.93
C GLY A 133 1.31 -22.33 20.70
N LEU A 134 1.69 -21.90 19.49
CA LEU A 134 3.07 -21.54 19.14
C LEU A 134 3.41 -20.08 19.48
N ILE A 135 2.41 -19.19 19.47
CA ILE A 135 2.55 -17.78 19.86
C ILE A 135 2.59 -17.65 21.40
N GLY A 136 1.88 -18.53 22.09
CA GLY A 136 1.67 -18.48 23.52
C GLY A 136 0.28 -17.90 23.83
N PRO A 137 -0.64 -18.70 24.41
CA PRO A 137 -2.01 -18.22 24.71
C PRO A 137 -2.01 -17.10 25.75
N ASP A 138 -1.04 -17.12 26.67
CA ASP A 138 -0.86 -16.12 27.74
C ASP A 138 0.13 -15.02 27.36
N ALA A 139 0.67 -15.04 26.14
CA ALA A 139 1.58 -14.00 25.68
C ALA A 139 0.82 -12.69 25.49
N THR A 140 1.32 -11.61 26.09
CA THR A 140 0.72 -10.28 26.01
C THR A 140 1.63 -9.30 25.28
N ASP A 141 1.02 -8.22 24.81
CA ASP A 141 1.67 -7.06 24.19
C ASP A 141 1.21 -5.80 24.89
N LEU A 142 2.12 -4.84 25.03
CA LEU A 142 1.83 -3.54 25.62
C LEU A 142 1.60 -2.53 24.51
N VAL A 143 0.36 -2.06 24.40
CA VAL A 143 -0.05 -1.09 23.38
C VAL A 143 -0.47 0.24 24.01
N LYS A 144 -0.38 1.32 23.23
CA LYS A 144 -0.81 2.64 23.67
C LYS A 144 -2.30 2.64 24.04
N ALA A 145 -2.64 3.41 25.08
CA ALA A 145 -4.03 3.67 25.41
C ALA A 145 -4.70 4.50 24.30
N PRO A 146 -6.02 4.34 24.07
CA PRO A 146 -6.74 5.08 23.05
C PRO A 146 -6.67 6.59 23.31
N LEU A 147 -6.36 7.35 22.26
CA LEU A 147 -6.30 8.80 22.33
C LEU A 147 -7.68 9.38 22.72
N GLY A 148 -7.69 10.28 23.71
CA GLY A 148 -8.90 10.97 24.18
C GLY A 148 -9.76 10.16 25.14
N VAL A 149 -9.30 9.01 25.63
CA VAL A 149 -9.99 8.20 26.65
C VAL A 149 -9.12 8.13 27.91
N ASP A 150 -9.56 8.76 29.00
CA ASP A 150 -8.91 8.57 30.30
C ASP A 150 -9.47 7.29 30.93
N LEU A 151 -8.61 6.28 31.06
CA LEU A 151 -8.97 4.99 31.63
C LEU A 151 -8.28 4.83 32.98
N ASP A 152 -9.03 4.37 33.99
CA ASP A 152 -8.47 4.03 35.29
C ASP A 152 -7.59 2.78 35.20
N VAL A 153 -6.58 2.71 36.08
CA VAL A 153 -5.71 1.53 36.18
C VAL A 153 -6.56 0.33 36.58
N GLY A 154 -6.44 -0.78 35.84
CA GLY A 154 -7.26 -1.97 36.01
C GLY A 154 -8.58 -1.98 35.23
N ALA A 155 -8.98 -0.87 34.60
CA ALA A 155 -10.11 -0.85 33.69
C ALA A 155 -9.82 -1.71 32.44
N THR A 156 -10.88 -2.22 31.82
CA THR A 156 -10.79 -3.01 30.58
C THR A 156 -11.29 -2.20 29.40
N TYR A 157 -10.58 -2.25 28.28
CA TYR A 157 -10.98 -1.62 27.03
C TYR A 157 -10.73 -2.58 25.86
N GLY A 158 -11.81 -3.02 25.20
CA GLY A 158 -11.74 -4.12 24.24
C GLY A 158 -11.24 -5.41 24.91
N SER A 159 -10.18 -6.00 24.38
CA SER A 159 -9.46 -7.14 24.98
C SER A 159 -8.30 -6.74 25.91
N GLY A 160 -8.07 -5.43 26.10
CA GLY A 160 -6.94 -4.93 26.87
C GLY A 160 -7.28 -4.57 28.31
N LYS A 161 -6.33 -4.78 29.23
CA LYS A 161 -6.39 -4.28 30.61
C LYS A 161 -5.42 -3.12 30.79
N VAL A 162 -5.86 -2.06 31.45
CA VAL A 162 -5.03 -0.87 31.69
C VAL A 162 -4.01 -1.17 32.79
N VAL A 163 -2.74 -1.00 32.46
CA VAL A 163 -1.60 -1.21 33.36
C VAL A 163 -0.70 0.02 33.37
N MET A 164 -0.02 0.25 34.50
CA MET A 164 0.98 1.32 34.62
C MET A 164 2.37 0.75 34.38
N VAL A 165 3.08 1.29 33.39
CA VAL A 165 4.46 0.93 33.08
C VAL A 165 5.26 2.22 32.98
N ASP A 166 6.32 2.35 33.79
CA ASP A 166 7.19 3.53 33.84
C ASP A 166 6.46 4.88 33.97
N GLY A 167 5.35 4.89 34.72
CA GLY A 167 4.54 6.09 34.94
C GLY A 167 3.55 6.43 33.82
N VAL A 168 3.44 5.59 32.78
CA VAL A 168 2.52 5.77 31.65
C VAL A 168 1.44 4.68 31.67
N LYS A 169 0.18 5.07 31.42
CA LYS A 169 -0.95 4.14 31.25
C LYS A 169 -0.87 3.45 29.88
N LEU A 170 -0.74 2.13 29.87
CA LEU A 170 -0.74 1.29 28.67
C LEU A 170 -1.86 0.25 28.73
N LEU A 171 -2.20 -0.34 27.59
CA LEU A 171 -3.11 -1.48 27.51
C LEU A 171 -2.30 -2.77 27.30
N GLU A 172 -2.47 -3.71 28.21
CA GLU A 172 -1.99 -5.08 28.07
C GLU A 172 -3.03 -5.89 27.29
N VAL A 173 -2.69 -6.31 26.07
CA VAL A 173 -3.57 -7.08 25.17
C VAL A 173 -2.94 -8.42 24.80
N PRO A 174 -3.72 -9.45 24.44
CA PRO A 174 -3.15 -10.70 23.92
C PRO A 174 -2.29 -10.46 22.67
N LEU A 175 -1.10 -11.04 22.63
CA LEU A 175 -0.09 -10.80 21.59
C LEU A 175 -0.59 -11.14 20.19
N TRP A 176 -1.29 -12.28 20.05
CA TRP A 176 -1.87 -12.69 18.77
C TRP A 176 -2.91 -11.69 18.23
N ARG A 177 -3.64 -11.00 19.12
CA ARG A 177 -4.58 -9.95 18.73
C ARG A 177 -3.84 -8.72 18.23
N SER A 178 -2.71 -8.37 18.84
CA SER A 178 -1.85 -7.30 18.35
C SER A 178 -1.35 -7.60 16.92
N TYR A 179 -0.90 -8.83 16.66
CA TYR A 179 -0.54 -9.26 15.30
C TYR A 179 -1.72 -9.21 14.33
N LEU A 180 -2.90 -9.66 14.75
CA LEU A 180 -4.13 -9.57 13.97
C LEU A 180 -4.47 -8.12 13.62
N ALA A 181 -4.31 -7.18 14.56
CA ALA A 181 -4.55 -5.75 14.32
C ALA A 181 -3.70 -5.22 13.16
N GLY A 182 -2.41 -5.54 13.15
CA GLY A 182 -1.51 -5.16 12.07
C GLY A 182 -1.88 -5.80 10.72
N CYS A 183 -2.27 -7.08 10.73
CA CYS A 183 -2.76 -7.76 9.52
C CYS A 183 -4.03 -7.08 8.97
N ILE A 184 -4.97 -6.71 9.84
CA ILE A 184 -6.21 -6.00 9.47
C ILE A 184 -5.88 -4.65 8.84
N LEU A 185 -5.06 -3.83 9.51
CA LEU A 185 -4.65 -2.51 8.97
C LEU A 185 -3.98 -2.66 7.60
N LEU A 186 -3.15 -3.69 7.42
CA LEU A 186 -2.54 -3.99 6.13
C LEU A 186 -3.57 -4.40 5.07
N GLY A 187 -4.50 -5.29 5.41
CA GLY A 187 -5.52 -5.79 4.51
C GLY A 187 -6.51 -4.72 4.03
N ILE A 188 -6.75 -3.68 4.84
CA ILE A 188 -7.63 -2.55 4.47
C ILE A 188 -6.90 -1.54 3.59
N ALA A 189 -5.56 -1.49 3.58
CA ALA A 189 -4.79 -0.48 2.88
C ALA A 189 -4.50 -0.89 1.42
N PRO A 190 -5.18 -0.34 0.40
CA PRO A 190 -4.89 -0.67 -1.00
C PRO A 190 -3.63 0.04 -1.48
N CYS A 191 -2.73 -0.69 -2.14
CA CYS A 191 -1.48 -0.13 -2.66
C CYS A 191 -1.73 0.93 -3.74
N THR A 192 -0.94 2.01 -3.71
CA THR A 192 -1.04 3.14 -4.66
C THR A 192 0.21 3.32 -5.51
N ALA A 193 1.40 3.07 -4.97
CA ALA A 193 2.66 3.30 -5.68
C ALA A 193 3.11 2.07 -6.47
N MET A 194 3.27 0.96 -5.75
CA MET A 194 3.98 -0.22 -6.28
C MET A 194 3.17 -0.96 -7.35
N VAL A 195 1.85 -0.75 -7.37
CA VAL A 195 0.96 -1.29 -8.41
C VAL A 195 1.33 -0.83 -9.82
N LEU A 196 1.96 0.34 -9.97
CA LEU A 196 2.45 0.81 -11.27
C LEU A 196 3.61 -0.05 -11.77
N VAL A 197 4.53 -0.41 -10.86
CA VAL A 197 5.66 -1.30 -11.16
C VAL A 197 5.15 -2.71 -11.46
N TRP A 198 4.23 -3.22 -10.64
CA TRP A 198 3.60 -4.53 -10.84
C TRP A 198 2.84 -4.61 -12.16
N GLY A 199 2.07 -3.57 -12.50
CA GLY A 199 1.34 -3.47 -13.75
C GLY A 199 2.27 -3.47 -14.96
N ASP A 200 3.36 -2.68 -14.92
CA ASP A 200 4.35 -2.64 -16.01
C ASP A 200 5.09 -3.97 -16.20
N LEU A 201 5.53 -4.59 -15.09
CA LEU A 201 6.21 -5.89 -15.14
C LEU A 201 5.29 -6.99 -15.66
N ALA A 202 4.00 -6.95 -15.30
CA ALA A 202 3.00 -7.87 -15.82
C ALA A 202 2.62 -7.58 -17.29
N LYS A 203 3.02 -6.44 -17.87
CA LYS A 203 2.52 -5.92 -19.17
C LYS A 203 1.00 -5.74 -19.18
N GLY A 204 0.49 -5.16 -18.11
CA GLY A 204 -0.91 -4.76 -18.00
C GLY A 204 -1.17 -3.36 -18.57
N ASN A 205 -2.44 -2.96 -18.53
CA ASN A 205 -2.89 -1.64 -18.95
C ASN A 205 -2.48 -0.56 -17.93
N ALA A 206 -1.56 0.32 -18.34
CA ALA A 206 -1.07 1.41 -17.50
C ALA A 206 -2.16 2.44 -17.15
N GLY A 207 -3.07 2.74 -18.08
CA GLY A 207 -4.18 3.66 -17.86
C GLY A 207 -5.14 3.16 -16.79
N HIS A 208 -5.51 1.87 -16.85
CA HIS A 208 -6.32 1.23 -15.81
C HIS A 208 -5.62 1.27 -14.44
N THR A 209 -4.32 0.97 -14.40
CA THR A 209 -3.54 1.03 -13.16
C THR A 209 -3.56 2.45 -12.59
N LEU A 210 -3.31 3.48 -13.41
CA LEU A 210 -3.31 4.89 -13.00
C LEU A 210 -4.68 5.34 -12.47
N VAL A 211 -5.77 4.94 -13.12
CA VAL A 211 -7.14 5.21 -12.64
C VAL A 211 -7.33 4.60 -11.26
N MET A 212 -6.95 3.34 -11.08
CA MET A 212 -7.09 2.67 -9.78
C MET A 212 -6.23 3.30 -8.69
N VAL A 213 -5.02 3.77 -9.00
CA VAL A 213 -4.19 4.52 -8.04
C VAL A 213 -4.95 5.73 -7.50
N ALA A 214 -5.57 6.51 -8.37
CA ALA A 214 -6.33 7.69 -7.97
C ALA A 214 -7.61 7.32 -7.20
N VAL A 215 -8.39 6.36 -7.71
CA VAL A 215 -9.66 5.96 -7.08
C VAL A 215 -9.42 5.30 -5.72
N ASN A 216 -8.44 4.41 -5.59
CA ASN A 216 -8.07 3.82 -4.30
C ASN A 216 -7.60 4.90 -3.32
N SER A 217 -6.77 5.85 -3.75
CA SER A 217 -6.30 6.92 -2.85
C SER A 217 -7.45 7.78 -2.32
N LEU A 218 -8.43 8.12 -3.17
CA LEU A 218 -9.59 8.89 -2.75
C LEU A 218 -10.55 8.10 -1.85
N THR A 219 -10.85 6.86 -2.23
CA THR A 219 -11.75 5.99 -1.44
C THR A 219 -11.15 5.64 -0.08
N MET A 220 -9.82 5.55 0.02
CA MET A 220 -9.10 5.30 1.26
C MET A 220 -9.31 6.38 2.32
N LEU A 221 -9.53 7.65 1.92
CA LEU A 221 -9.81 8.74 2.88
C LEU A 221 -11.04 8.49 3.75
N VAL A 222 -11.99 7.68 3.25
CA VAL A 222 -13.23 7.36 3.96
C VAL A 222 -13.21 5.91 4.42
N LEU A 223 -13.02 4.98 3.50
CA LEU A 223 -13.22 3.55 3.76
C LEU A 223 -12.16 2.96 4.69
N TYR A 224 -10.93 3.48 4.69
CA TYR A 224 -9.88 2.99 5.60
C TYR A 224 -10.25 3.24 7.06
N GLY A 225 -10.78 4.41 7.38
CA GLY A 225 -11.23 4.74 8.73
C GLY A 225 -12.44 3.91 9.15
N VAL A 226 -13.47 3.86 8.28
CA VAL A 226 -14.72 3.14 8.56
C VAL A 226 -14.48 1.64 8.74
N LEU A 227 -13.80 1.00 7.78
CA LEU A 227 -13.50 -0.43 7.85
C LEU A 227 -12.46 -0.73 8.91
N GLY A 228 -11.47 0.14 9.11
CA GLY A 228 -10.47 0.02 10.17
C GLY A 228 -11.12 -0.09 11.52
N GLY A 229 -11.95 0.88 11.89
CA GLY A 229 -12.60 0.84 13.20
C GLY A 229 -13.63 -0.28 13.34
N TYR A 230 -14.35 -0.63 12.27
CA TYR A 230 -15.27 -1.76 12.29
C TYR A 230 -14.55 -3.11 12.47
N LEU A 231 -13.56 -3.42 11.63
CA LEU A 231 -12.88 -4.72 11.63
C LEU A 231 -11.94 -4.90 12.83
N LEU A 232 -11.29 -3.84 13.30
CA LEU A 232 -10.56 -3.88 14.57
C LEU A 232 -11.50 -4.16 15.75
N GLY A 233 -12.72 -3.61 15.72
CA GLY A 233 -13.76 -3.90 16.69
C GLY A 233 -14.21 -5.37 16.66
N VAL A 234 -14.37 -5.95 15.46
CA VAL A 234 -14.63 -7.40 15.28
C VAL A 234 -13.48 -8.24 15.85
N GLY A 235 -12.25 -7.77 15.70
CA GLY A 235 -11.06 -8.35 16.34
C GLY A 235 -10.98 -8.16 17.87
N GLN A 236 -11.99 -7.53 18.49
CA GLN A 236 -12.04 -7.11 19.90
C GLN A 236 -10.79 -6.34 20.35
N LEU A 237 -10.22 -5.55 19.45
CA LEU A 237 -9.08 -4.70 19.76
C LEU A 237 -9.55 -3.32 20.21
N PRO A 238 -8.75 -2.60 21.01
CA PRO A 238 -8.96 -1.19 21.25
C PRO A 238 -9.08 -0.41 19.93
N VAL A 239 -10.20 0.29 19.72
CA VAL A 239 -10.45 1.09 18.51
C VAL A 239 -10.41 2.59 18.84
N PRO A 240 -9.26 3.26 18.68
CA PRO A 240 -9.16 4.71 18.88
C PRO A 240 -9.60 5.46 17.61
N TRP A 241 -10.91 5.65 17.42
CA TRP A 241 -11.46 6.34 16.24
C TRP A 241 -10.84 7.72 15.99
N GLN A 242 -10.56 8.48 17.04
CA GLN A 242 -9.90 9.79 16.95
C GLN A 242 -8.48 9.66 16.39
N ALA A 243 -7.70 8.71 16.89
CA ALA A 243 -6.36 8.44 16.38
C ALA A 243 -6.45 7.94 14.92
N LEU A 244 -7.38 7.05 14.59
CA LEU A 244 -7.54 6.56 13.22
C LEU A 244 -7.85 7.71 12.23
N LEU A 245 -8.74 8.63 12.59
CA LEU A 245 -9.04 9.81 11.79
C LEU A 245 -7.83 10.75 11.67
N LEU A 246 -7.11 10.99 12.77
CA LEU A 246 -5.87 11.77 12.76
C LEU A 246 -4.82 11.12 11.83
N SER A 247 -4.76 9.79 11.80
CA SER A 247 -3.84 9.01 10.94
C SER A 247 -4.09 9.33 9.49
N ILE A 248 -5.35 9.25 9.10
CA ILE A 248 -5.77 9.44 7.72
C ILE A 248 -5.57 10.90 7.34
N ALA A 249 -5.89 11.83 8.24
CA ALA A 249 -5.69 13.25 8.00
C ALA A 249 -4.20 13.58 7.75
N VAL A 250 -3.30 13.10 8.63
CA VAL A 250 -1.88 13.42 8.57
C VAL A 250 -1.15 12.65 7.47
N TYR A 251 -1.40 11.35 7.34
CA TYR A 251 -0.63 10.49 6.44
C TYR A 251 -1.24 10.32 5.05
N VAL A 252 -2.55 10.60 4.87
CA VAL A 252 -3.24 10.43 3.58
C VAL A 252 -3.79 11.75 3.05
N ALA A 253 -4.63 12.45 3.82
CA ALA A 253 -5.28 13.67 3.34
C ALA A 253 -4.29 14.82 3.13
N LEU A 254 -3.37 15.04 4.07
CA LEU A 254 -2.41 16.15 4.00
C LEU A 254 -1.47 16.04 2.78
N PRO A 255 -0.79 14.93 2.49
CA PRO A 255 0.06 14.86 1.30
C PRO A 255 -0.76 14.82 0.00
N LEU A 256 -2.01 14.34 0.02
CA LEU A 256 -2.92 14.41 -1.14
C LEU A 256 -3.32 15.86 -1.47
N VAL A 257 -3.73 16.64 -0.46
CA VAL A 257 -4.05 18.07 -0.62
C VAL A 257 -2.80 18.84 -1.04
N ALA A 258 -1.66 18.62 -0.38
CA ALA A 258 -0.39 19.26 -0.74
C ALA A 258 0.02 18.92 -2.18
N GLY A 259 -0.13 17.65 -2.60
CA GLY A 259 0.16 17.21 -3.96
C GLY A 259 -0.73 17.90 -5.01
N TYR A 260 -2.04 17.97 -4.75
CA TYR A 260 -2.99 18.64 -5.63
C TYR A 260 -2.74 20.16 -5.76
N VAL A 261 -2.57 20.85 -4.62
CA VAL A 261 -2.32 22.29 -4.59
C VAL A 261 -0.99 22.62 -5.27
N SER A 262 0.08 21.88 -4.94
CA SER A 262 1.39 22.13 -5.54
C SER A 262 1.43 21.84 -7.04
N ARG A 263 0.78 20.77 -7.52
CA ARG A 263 0.63 20.51 -8.95
C ARG A 263 -0.04 21.68 -9.67
N ARG A 264 -1.21 22.11 -9.19
CA ARG A 264 -1.99 23.19 -9.81
C ARG A 264 -1.24 24.52 -9.79
N GLY A 265 -0.62 24.86 -8.66
CA GLY A 265 0.16 26.09 -8.50
C GLY A 265 1.42 26.11 -9.37
N LEU A 266 2.17 25.02 -9.44
CA LEU A 266 3.41 24.95 -10.22
C LEU A 266 3.15 24.95 -11.73
N ILE A 267 2.11 24.25 -12.20
CA ILE A 267 1.72 24.29 -13.62
C ILE A 267 1.25 25.69 -14.00
N ALA A 268 0.46 26.35 -13.14
CA ALA A 268 0.02 27.72 -13.40
C ALA A 268 1.18 28.72 -13.44
N TRP A 269 2.23 28.51 -12.63
CA TRP A 269 3.36 29.44 -12.54
C TRP A 269 4.45 29.19 -13.60
N LYS A 270 4.81 27.93 -13.87
CA LYS A 270 5.96 27.56 -14.73
C LYS A 270 5.61 26.75 -15.97
N GLY A 271 4.34 26.40 -16.15
CA GLY A 271 3.86 25.61 -17.29
C GLY A 271 4.03 24.09 -17.12
N GLU A 272 3.31 23.34 -17.96
CA GLU A 272 3.25 21.87 -17.92
C GLU A 272 4.60 21.22 -18.28
N ALA A 273 5.34 21.78 -19.25
CA ALA A 273 6.62 21.23 -19.70
C ALA A 273 7.67 21.24 -18.57
N TRP A 274 7.84 22.38 -17.90
CA TRP A 274 8.76 22.48 -16.76
C TRP A 274 8.36 21.54 -15.61
N PHE A 275 7.05 21.44 -15.34
CA PHE A 275 6.52 20.54 -14.32
C PHE A 275 6.90 19.08 -14.62
N ARG A 276 6.64 18.60 -15.83
CA ARG A 276 6.90 17.21 -16.22
C ARG A 276 8.38 16.88 -16.34
N GLU A 277 9.16 17.72 -17.01
CA GLU A 277 10.54 17.41 -17.37
C GLU A 277 11.53 17.70 -16.23
N THR A 278 11.27 18.75 -15.43
CA THR A 278 12.20 19.18 -14.39
C THR A 278 11.73 18.82 -12.98
N PHE A 279 10.51 19.20 -12.62
CA PHE A 279 10.04 19.04 -11.23
C PHE A 279 9.80 17.57 -10.87
N LEU A 280 9.07 16.82 -11.70
CA LEU A 280 8.81 15.40 -11.45
C LEU A 280 10.11 14.55 -11.42
N HIS A 281 11.10 14.90 -12.23
CA HIS A 281 12.39 14.21 -12.24
C HIS A 281 13.15 14.41 -10.92
N ARG A 282 13.14 15.63 -10.35
CA ARG A 282 13.74 15.91 -9.03
C ARG A 282 12.99 15.29 -7.85
N LEU A 283 11.69 15.06 -7.97
CA LEU A 283 10.91 14.43 -6.91
C LEU A 283 11.20 12.93 -6.75
N THR A 284 11.57 12.25 -7.83
CA THR A 284 11.81 10.79 -7.83
C THR A 284 12.91 10.36 -6.84
N PRO A 285 14.13 10.96 -6.81
CA PRO A 285 15.14 10.59 -5.83
C PRO A 285 14.73 10.93 -4.38
N ILE A 286 13.90 11.96 -4.17
CA ILE A 286 13.37 12.31 -2.84
C ILE A 286 12.44 11.21 -2.34
N THR A 287 11.54 10.72 -3.19
CA THR A 287 10.64 9.59 -2.85
C THR A 287 11.43 8.36 -2.47
N ILE A 288 12.46 8.02 -3.26
CA ILE A 288 13.31 6.85 -3.03
C ILE A 288 14.05 6.99 -1.70
N ALA A 289 14.69 8.14 -1.46
CA ALA A 289 15.39 8.38 -0.21
C ALA A 289 14.45 8.31 1.01
N ALA A 290 13.25 8.89 0.92
CA ALA A 290 12.25 8.86 1.97
C ALA A 290 11.74 7.42 2.25
N LEU A 291 11.49 6.63 1.21
CA LEU A 291 11.14 5.22 1.33
C LEU A 291 12.25 4.43 2.04
N LEU A 292 13.49 4.51 1.55
CA LEU A 292 14.62 3.75 2.11
C LEU A 292 14.92 4.16 3.55
N LEU A 293 14.85 5.47 3.85
CA LEU A 293 15.01 5.98 5.21
C LEU A 293 13.91 5.47 6.14
N THR A 294 12.65 5.47 5.68
CA THR A 294 11.52 4.91 6.44
C THR A 294 11.78 3.44 6.75
N LEU A 295 12.21 2.65 5.77
CA LEU A 295 12.54 1.23 5.99
C LEU A 295 13.66 1.06 7.02
N VAL A 296 14.77 1.78 6.89
CA VAL A 296 15.88 1.71 7.85
C VAL A 296 15.43 2.06 9.26
N LEU A 297 14.64 3.13 9.42
CA LEU A 297 14.10 3.55 10.72
C LEU A 297 13.16 2.47 11.30
N LEU A 298 12.26 1.92 10.49
CA LEU A 298 11.33 0.89 10.96
C LEU A 298 12.05 -0.39 11.40
N PHE A 299 13.02 -0.86 10.62
CA PHE A 299 13.79 -2.05 10.95
C PHE A 299 14.77 -1.81 12.11
N SER A 300 15.21 -0.57 12.37
CA SER A 300 16.02 -0.27 13.54
C SER A 300 15.21 -0.37 14.83
N PHE A 301 13.95 0.08 14.83
CA PHE A 301 13.05 -0.08 15.99
C PHE A 301 12.62 -1.52 16.23
N LYS A 302 12.59 -2.37 15.19
CA LYS A 302 12.17 -3.78 15.28
C LYS A 302 13.31 -4.78 15.29
N GLY A 303 14.56 -4.32 15.21
CA GLY A 303 15.73 -5.18 15.01
C GLY A 303 15.92 -6.22 16.11
N GLU A 304 15.69 -5.84 17.37
CA GLU A 304 15.80 -6.77 18.50
C GLU A 304 14.71 -7.84 18.47
N THR A 305 13.45 -7.44 18.24
CA THR A 305 12.32 -8.40 18.15
C THR A 305 12.51 -9.37 16.99
N ILE A 306 12.97 -8.88 15.84
CA ILE A 306 13.22 -9.68 14.63
C ILE A 306 14.31 -10.73 14.87
N VAL A 307 15.41 -10.34 15.54
CA VAL A 307 16.53 -11.26 15.79
C VAL A 307 16.28 -12.17 16.98
N GLY A 308 15.59 -11.70 18.01
CA GLY A 308 15.29 -12.48 19.21
C GLY A 308 14.20 -13.54 18.96
N ASN A 309 13.23 -13.26 18.09
CA ASN A 309 12.09 -14.13 17.82
C ASN A 309 11.84 -14.31 16.31
N PRO A 310 12.77 -14.94 15.57
CA PRO A 310 12.64 -15.06 14.11
C PRO A 310 11.41 -15.86 13.67
N LEU A 311 10.94 -16.76 14.52
CA LEU A 311 9.75 -17.56 14.28
C LEU A 311 8.48 -16.71 14.18
N VAL A 312 8.36 -15.62 14.94
CA VAL A 312 7.20 -14.72 14.88
C VAL A 312 6.98 -14.17 13.46
N ILE A 313 8.07 -13.87 12.75
CA ILE A 313 8.01 -13.38 11.37
C ILE A 313 7.32 -14.40 10.47
N LEU A 314 7.69 -15.68 10.59
CA LEU A 314 7.08 -16.73 9.78
C LEU A 314 5.59 -16.90 10.16
N TRP A 315 5.21 -16.74 11.42
CA TRP A 315 3.84 -17.00 11.88
C TRP A 315 2.88 -15.94 11.34
N ILE A 316 3.37 -14.71 11.21
CA ILE A 316 2.65 -13.61 10.56
C ILE A 316 2.71 -13.74 9.03
N ALA A 317 3.85 -14.15 8.48
CA ALA A 317 4.05 -14.29 7.03
C ALA A 317 3.09 -15.31 6.39
N ILE A 318 2.80 -16.42 7.07
CA ILE A 318 1.92 -17.49 6.57
C ILE A 318 0.51 -16.96 6.21
N PRO A 319 -0.28 -16.40 7.15
CA PRO A 319 -1.62 -15.91 6.82
C PRO A 319 -1.60 -14.78 5.80
N LEU A 320 -0.64 -13.87 5.86
CA LEU A 320 -0.53 -12.78 4.90
C LEU A 320 -0.26 -13.31 3.47
N THR A 321 0.64 -14.28 3.32
CA THR A 321 0.95 -14.91 2.03
C THR A 321 -0.28 -15.62 1.47
N ILE A 322 -0.97 -16.42 2.29
CA ILE A 322 -2.18 -17.13 1.89
C ILE A 322 -3.26 -16.14 1.44
N GLN A 323 -3.44 -15.06 2.20
CA GLN A 323 -4.44 -14.04 1.87
C GLN A 323 -4.10 -13.34 0.55
N THR A 324 -2.84 -12.96 0.34
CA THR A 324 -2.43 -12.30 -0.91
C THR A 324 -2.63 -13.20 -2.12
N ILE A 325 -2.26 -14.49 -2.01
CA ILE A 325 -2.51 -15.48 -3.06
C ILE A 325 -4.01 -15.65 -3.32
N LEU A 326 -4.82 -15.75 -2.28
CA LEU A 326 -6.28 -15.88 -2.40
C LEU A 326 -6.88 -14.69 -3.16
N ILE A 327 -6.50 -13.47 -2.78
CA ILE A 327 -7.04 -12.25 -3.39
C ILE A 327 -6.60 -12.11 -4.84
N PHE A 328 -5.32 -12.41 -5.12
CA PHE A 328 -4.83 -12.50 -6.48
C PHE A 328 -5.63 -13.51 -7.31
N ALA A 329 -5.74 -14.75 -6.82
CA ALA A 329 -6.41 -15.83 -7.53
C ALA A 329 -7.89 -15.51 -7.78
N LEU A 330 -8.58 -14.94 -6.79
CA LEU A 330 -9.96 -14.51 -6.93
C LEU A 330 -10.10 -13.40 -7.97
N GLY A 331 -9.28 -12.36 -7.90
CA GLY A 331 -9.32 -11.26 -8.86
C GLY A 331 -9.01 -11.70 -10.29
N TYR A 332 -8.03 -12.57 -10.45
CA TYR A 332 -7.62 -13.09 -11.76
C TYR A 332 -8.67 -14.03 -12.35
N ALA A 333 -9.26 -14.92 -11.53
CA ALA A 333 -10.30 -15.84 -11.95
C ALA A 333 -11.62 -15.12 -12.27
N LEU A 334 -12.04 -14.16 -11.44
CA LEU A 334 -13.24 -13.36 -11.71
C LEU A 334 -13.06 -12.48 -12.95
N ALA A 335 -11.89 -11.90 -13.16
CA ALA A 335 -11.60 -11.14 -14.38
C ALA A 335 -11.71 -12.03 -15.63
N LYS A 336 -11.23 -13.28 -15.56
CA LYS A 336 -11.39 -14.26 -16.64
C LYS A 336 -12.87 -14.63 -16.84
N LEU A 337 -13.61 -14.86 -15.77
CA LEU A 337 -15.04 -15.21 -15.83
C LEU A 337 -15.88 -14.08 -16.43
N PHE A 338 -15.53 -12.82 -16.15
CA PHE A 338 -16.19 -11.63 -16.72
C PHE A 338 -15.68 -11.28 -18.13
N GLY A 339 -14.81 -12.09 -18.73
CA GLY A 339 -14.35 -11.91 -20.10
C GLY A 339 -13.41 -10.73 -20.31
N PHE A 340 -12.71 -10.27 -19.26
CA PHE A 340 -11.72 -9.21 -19.41
C PHE A 340 -10.52 -9.68 -20.24
N THR A 341 -9.85 -8.76 -20.94
CA THR A 341 -8.56 -9.07 -21.59
C THR A 341 -7.45 -9.23 -20.54
N TYR A 342 -6.35 -9.87 -20.91
CA TYR A 342 -5.20 -10.04 -20.01
C TYR A 342 -4.70 -8.69 -19.46
N GLU A 343 -4.65 -7.67 -20.31
CA GLU A 343 -4.14 -6.34 -19.99
C GLU A 343 -4.99 -5.65 -18.92
N SER A 344 -6.26 -6.04 -18.79
CA SER A 344 -7.15 -5.55 -17.73
C SER A 344 -7.15 -6.48 -16.51
N ALA A 345 -7.14 -7.80 -16.73
CA ALA A 345 -7.20 -8.81 -15.68
C ALA A 345 -5.95 -8.82 -14.79
N ALA A 346 -4.76 -8.69 -15.38
CA ALA A 346 -3.51 -8.70 -14.61
C ALA A 346 -3.42 -7.50 -13.65
N PRO A 347 -3.65 -6.24 -14.07
CA PRO A 347 -3.75 -5.12 -13.14
C PRO A 347 -4.84 -5.29 -12.08
N THR A 348 -6.05 -5.74 -12.44
CA THR A 348 -7.12 -5.98 -11.45
C THR A 348 -6.67 -6.91 -10.33
N ALA A 349 -6.07 -8.05 -10.68
CA ALA A 349 -5.60 -9.02 -9.70
C ALA A 349 -4.42 -8.49 -8.86
N MET A 350 -3.45 -7.84 -9.50
CA MET A 350 -2.25 -7.33 -8.83
C MET A 350 -2.58 -6.17 -7.87
N ILE A 351 -3.45 -5.24 -8.29
CA ILE A 351 -3.91 -4.13 -7.45
C ILE A 351 -4.69 -4.69 -6.26
N GLY A 352 -5.57 -5.67 -6.51
CA GLY A 352 -6.32 -6.37 -5.47
C GLY A 352 -5.42 -6.99 -4.40
N ALA A 353 -4.38 -7.71 -4.84
CA ALA A 353 -3.49 -8.45 -3.95
C ALA A 353 -2.54 -7.57 -3.14
N SER A 354 -2.07 -6.46 -3.74
CA SER A 354 -1.08 -5.56 -3.12
C SER A 354 -1.62 -4.74 -1.94
N ASN A 355 -0.72 -4.37 -1.03
CA ASN A 355 -1.01 -3.59 0.17
C ASN A 355 -0.24 -2.26 0.21
N HIS A 356 -0.77 -1.30 0.96
CA HIS A 356 -0.12 -0.02 1.22
C HIS A 356 0.51 -0.03 2.61
N PHE A 357 1.78 -0.42 2.66
CA PHE A 357 2.51 -0.60 3.92
C PHE A 357 2.69 0.70 4.69
N GLU A 358 2.94 1.78 3.98
CA GLU A 358 3.29 3.07 4.54
C GLU A 358 2.19 3.56 5.49
N VAL A 359 0.94 3.62 4.99
CA VAL A 359 -0.21 4.01 5.79
C VAL A 359 -0.51 2.96 6.87
N ALA A 360 -0.42 1.66 6.57
CA ALA A 360 -0.68 0.62 7.56
C ALA A 360 0.30 0.68 8.74
N ILE A 361 1.60 0.88 8.47
CA ILE A 361 2.66 1.04 9.46
C ILE A 361 2.44 2.34 10.23
N ALA A 362 2.16 3.45 9.55
CA ALA A 362 1.89 4.74 10.19
C ALA A 362 0.70 4.66 11.16
N THR A 363 -0.39 4.02 10.72
CA THR A 363 -1.57 3.79 11.56
C THR A 363 -1.24 2.85 12.71
N ALA A 364 -0.59 1.70 12.47
CA ALA A 364 -0.27 0.73 13.52
C ALA A 364 0.63 1.34 14.61
N THR A 365 1.67 2.08 14.20
CA THR A 365 2.63 2.72 15.11
C THR A 365 2.01 3.87 15.91
N MET A 366 1.06 4.59 15.31
CA MET A 366 0.32 5.64 15.99
C MET A 366 -0.74 5.09 16.95
N LEU A 367 -1.47 4.05 16.54
CA LEU A 367 -2.56 3.46 17.32
C LEU A 367 -2.06 2.60 18.47
N TYR A 368 -1.08 1.73 18.19
CA TYR A 368 -0.63 0.70 19.13
C TYR A 368 0.79 0.93 19.63
N GLY A 369 1.54 1.84 19.01
CA GLY A 369 2.92 2.15 19.38
C GLY A 369 3.93 1.46 18.48
N LEU A 370 5.12 2.06 18.39
CA LEU A 370 6.23 1.55 17.59
C LEU A 370 6.69 0.16 18.06
N GLY A 371 6.64 -0.12 19.37
CA GLY A 371 7.02 -1.41 19.97
C GLY A 371 6.02 -2.55 19.74
N SER A 372 4.78 -2.26 19.38
CA SER A 372 3.67 -3.24 19.33
C SER A 372 3.85 -4.36 18.30
N GLY A 373 3.19 -5.50 18.55
CA GLY A 373 2.98 -6.58 17.60
C GLY A 373 2.25 -6.14 16.32
N ALA A 374 1.31 -5.20 16.43
CA ALA A 374 0.62 -4.62 15.28
C ALA A 374 1.60 -3.94 14.31
N ALA A 375 2.53 -3.13 14.83
CA ALA A 375 3.58 -2.51 14.02
C ALA A 375 4.57 -3.54 13.45
N LEU A 376 4.84 -4.63 14.19
CA LEU A 376 5.67 -5.72 13.66
C LEU A 376 5.00 -6.41 12.47
N ALA A 377 3.70 -6.70 12.57
CA ALA A 377 2.98 -7.42 11.52
C ALA A 377 2.93 -6.66 10.19
N THR A 378 2.81 -5.32 10.24
CA THR A 378 2.85 -4.48 9.03
C THR A 378 4.24 -4.45 8.40
N VAL A 379 5.31 -4.46 9.20
CA VAL A 379 6.70 -4.59 8.71
C VAL A 379 6.95 -5.97 8.09
N VAL A 380 6.43 -7.05 8.69
CA VAL A 380 6.50 -8.39 8.10
C VAL A 380 5.79 -8.44 6.75
N GLY A 381 4.66 -7.73 6.60
CA GLY A 381 3.99 -7.54 5.30
C GLY A 381 4.93 -7.05 4.20
N VAL A 382 5.76 -6.05 4.49
CA VAL A 382 6.75 -5.50 3.54
C VAL A 382 7.74 -6.58 3.10
N LEU A 383 8.23 -7.37 4.06
CA LEU A 383 9.22 -8.43 3.81
C LEU A 383 8.70 -9.48 2.84
N ILE A 384 7.43 -9.86 2.97
CA ILE A 384 6.85 -10.95 2.18
C ILE A 384 6.32 -10.49 0.83
N GLU A 385 5.85 -9.25 0.71
CA GLU A 385 5.06 -8.85 -0.47
C GLU A 385 5.94 -8.70 -1.70
N VAL A 386 7.12 -8.09 -1.59
CA VAL A 386 8.01 -7.91 -2.75
C VAL A 386 8.32 -9.24 -3.45
N PRO A 387 8.84 -10.29 -2.78
CA PRO A 387 9.11 -11.56 -3.44
C PRO A 387 7.83 -12.25 -3.94
N LEU A 388 6.73 -12.16 -3.17
CA LEU A 388 5.46 -12.78 -3.55
C LEU A 388 4.86 -12.13 -4.79
N MET A 389 4.82 -10.79 -4.86
CA MET A 389 4.30 -10.06 -6.01
C MET A 389 5.16 -10.29 -7.24
N LEU A 390 6.49 -10.37 -7.12
CA LEU A 390 7.35 -10.76 -8.25
C LEU A 390 7.04 -12.18 -8.76
N ALA A 391 6.72 -13.12 -7.86
CA ALA A 391 6.27 -14.45 -8.26
C ALA A 391 4.90 -14.41 -8.97
N LEU A 392 3.96 -13.61 -8.48
CA LEU A 392 2.65 -13.42 -9.11
C LEU A 392 2.73 -12.71 -10.47
N VAL A 393 3.63 -11.74 -10.63
CA VAL A 393 3.96 -11.14 -11.93
C VAL A 393 4.40 -12.22 -12.92
N ARG A 394 5.37 -13.06 -12.52
CA ARG A 394 5.86 -14.15 -13.37
C ARG A 394 4.73 -15.10 -13.75
N PHE A 395 3.85 -15.40 -12.81
CA PHE A 395 2.65 -16.19 -13.07
C PHE A 395 1.75 -15.52 -14.11
N CYS A 396 1.38 -14.25 -13.93
CA CYS A 396 0.58 -13.49 -14.91
C CYS A 396 1.19 -13.56 -16.32
N VAL A 397 2.49 -13.28 -16.44
CA VAL A 397 3.17 -13.29 -17.75
C VAL A 397 3.14 -14.68 -18.38
N ALA A 398 3.32 -15.74 -17.60
CA ALA A 398 3.23 -17.12 -18.09
C ALA A 398 1.80 -17.52 -18.50
N THR A 399 0.77 -16.95 -17.87
CA THR A 399 -0.64 -17.29 -18.11
C THR A 399 -1.37 -16.33 -19.07
N ARG A 400 -0.65 -15.52 -19.85
CA ARG A 400 -1.26 -14.63 -20.86
C ARG A 400 -2.21 -15.33 -21.81
N GLY A 401 -1.83 -16.53 -22.25
CA GLY A 401 -2.64 -17.34 -23.17
C GLY A 401 -3.98 -17.82 -22.59
N TRP A 402 -4.27 -17.57 -21.32
CA TRP A 402 -5.55 -17.94 -20.70
C TRP A 402 -6.70 -16.98 -21.00
N PHE A 403 -6.38 -15.82 -21.58
CA PHE A 403 -7.34 -14.74 -21.87
C PHE A 403 -7.50 -14.57 -23.38
N ALA A 404 -8.65 -14.04 -23.79
CA ALA A 404 -8.89 -13.71 -25.19
C ALA A 404 -7.85 -12.68 -25.66
N GLN A 405 -7.16 -12.99 -26.75
CA GLN A 405 -6.19 -12.11 -27.37
C GLN A 405 -6.92 -10.99 -28.12
N THR A 406 -6.36 -9.78 -28.08
CA THR A 406 -6.86 -8.67 -28.89
C THR A 406 -6.40 -8.89 -30.34
N PRO A 407 -7.13 -8.46 -31.39
CA PRO A 407 -6.67 -8.63 -32.78
C PRO A 407 -5.27 -8.05 -33.10
N SER A 408 -4.76 -7.14 -32.25
CA SER A 408 -3.40 -6.60 -32.31
C SER A 408 -2.30 -7.59 -31.87
N ASP A 409 -2.67 -8.70 -31.23
CA ASP A 409 -1.74 -9.75 -30.76
C ASP A 409 -1.59 -10.90 -31.76
N LEU A 410 -2.39 -10.88 -32.85
CA LEU A 410 -2.17 -11.76 -33.98
C LEU A 410 -0.86 -11.32 -34.65
N PRO A 411 0.13 -12.22 -34.84
CA PRO A 411 1.21 -11.94 -35.77
C PRO A 411 0.55 -11.51 -37.07
N HIS A 412 0.96 -10.38 -37.66
CA HIS A 412 0.54 -9.98 -38.99
C HIS A 412 0.60 -11.22 -39.87
N LEU A 413 -0.56 -11.82 -40.17
CA LEU A 413 -0.66 -12.87 -41.17
C LEU A 413 -0.09 -12.20 -42.41
N ALA A 414 1.09 -12.68 -42.81
CA ALA A 414 1.83 -12.19 -43.94
C ALA A 414 0.84 -11.84 -45.05
N GLU A 415 0.90 -10.60 -45.51
CA GLU A 415 0.14 -10.15 -46.67
C GLU A 415 0.30 -11.24 -47.73
N ALA A 416 -0.81 -11.94 -48.02
CA ALA A 416 -0.84 -12.88 -49.11
C ALA A 416 -0.42 -12.10 -50.35
N PRO A 417 0.56 -12.59 -51.14
CA PRO A 417 0.99 -11.87 -52.33
C PRO A 417 -0.24 -11.77 -53.23
N LYS A 418 -0.62 -10.53 -53.56
CA LYS A 418 -1.60 -10.25 -54.60
C LYS A 418 -1.03 -10.83 -55.90
N SER A 419 -1.59 -11.95 -56.36
CA SER A 419 -1.43 -12.46 -57.72
C SER A 419 -2.79 -12.49 -58.39
#